data_AF-A0A356X8I1-F1
#
_entry.id   AF-A0A356X8I1-F1
#
_cell.length_a   1.000
_cell.length_b   1.000
_cell.length_c   1.000
_cell.angle_alpha   90.00
_cell.angle_beta   90.00
_cell.angle_gamma   90.00
#
_symmetry.space_group_name_H-M   'P 1'
#
loop_
_entity.id
_entity.type
_entity.pdbx_description
1 polymer ?
#
loop_
_entity_poly.entity_id
_entity_poly.type
_entity_poly.pdbx_seq_one_letter_code
_entity_poly.pdbx_strand_id
1 'polypeptide(L)' 'YNSRTINNLANEFLAVRISTIHLFQNMTKEMISLKGTASNAEFTVRSLAFIIAGHELHHMQVIQQKYL' A
#
# COMPACT_ATOMS: atom_id res chain seq x y z
N TYR A 1 7.83 -18.16 10.40
CA TYR A 1 6.75 -17.77 9.47
C TYR A 1 5.43 -18.48 9.79
N ASN A 2 5.42 -19.81 9.97
CA ASN A 2 4.19 -20.60 10.18
C ASN A 2 3.49 -20.47 11.54
N SER A 3 3.96 -19.61 12.46
CA SER A 3 3.32 -19.39 13.76
C SER A 3 2.24 -18.31 13.75
N ARG A 4 2.13 -17.53 12.68
CA ARG A 4 1.12 -16.47 12.55
C ARG A 4 -0.15 -17.03 11.93
N THR A 5 -1.28 -16.77 12.59
CA THR A 5 -2.59 -17.10 12.02
C THR A 5 -2.97 -16.11 10.91
N ILE A 6 -3.85 -16.52 10.00
CA ILE A 6 -4.39 -15.63 8.95
C ILE A 6 -5.06 -14.41 9.59
N ASN A 7 -5.77 -14.59 10.71
CA ASN A 7 -6.39 -13.48 11.43
C ASN A 7 -5.35 -12.47 11.96
N ASN A 8 -4.20 -12.94 12.47
CA ASN A 8 -3.15 -12.01 12.90
C ASN A 8 -2.57 -11.23 11.71
N LEU A 9 -2.32 -11.90 10.58
CA LEU A 9 -1.85 -11.24 9.37
C LEU A 9 -2.85 -10.22 8.81
N ALA A 10 -4.15 -10.55 8.83
CA ALA A 10 -5.21 -9.64 8.42
C ALA A 10 -5.28 -8.40 9.32
N ASN A 11 -5.10 -8.57 10.64
CA ASN A 11 -5.05 -7.45 11.58
C ASN A 11 -3.82 -6.56 11.37
N GLU A 12 -2.63 -7.17 11.15
CA GLU A 12 -1.41 -6.43 10.81
C GLU A 12 -1.61 -5.62 9.52
N PHE A 13 -2.18 -6.23 8.48
CA PHE A 13 -2.49 -5.55 7.22
C PHE A 13 -3.48 -4.40 7.40
N LEU A 14 -4.56 -4.60 8.16
CA LEU A 14 -5.55 -3.57 8.44
C LEU A 14 -4.92 -2.36 9.15
N ALA A 15 -4.05 -2.59 10.13
CA ALA A 15 -3.35 -1.53 10.83
C ALA A 15 -2.48 -0.68 9.88
N VAL A 16 -1.72 -1.33 8.99
CA VAL A 16 -0.91 -0.64 7.99
C VAL A 16 -1.79 0.13 7.00
N ARG A 17 -2.91 -0.44 6.57
CA ARG A 17 -3.86 0.22 5.65
C ARG A 17 -4.44 1.49 6.27
N ILE A 18 -4.91 1.42 7.51
CA ILE A 18 -5.47 2.58 8.23
C ILE A 18 -4.40 3.67 8.41
N SER A 19 -3.20 3.29 8.83
CA SER A 19 -2.08 4.23 8.98
C SER A 19 -1.73 4.92 7.64
N THR A 20 -1.70 4.16 6.55
CA THR A 20 -1.43 4.68 5.20
C THR A 20 -2.50 5.67 4.75
N ILE A 21 -3.78 5.39 5.01
CA ILE A 21 -4.88 6.33 4.70
C ILE A 21 -4.69 7.64 5.47
N HIS A 22 -4.46 7.56 6.78
CA HIS A 22 -4.26 8.75 7.61
C HIS A 22 -3.03 9.56 7.20
N LEU A 23 -1.94 8.89 6.79
CA LEU A 23 -0.74 9.53 6.29
C LEU A 23 -1.06 10.42 5.08
N PHE A 24 -1.72 9.87 4.05
CA PHE A 24 -2.03 10.64 2.83
C PHE A 24 -3.16 11.66 3.03
N GLN A 25 -4.14 11.36 3.88
CA GLN A 25 -5.29 12.25 4.14
C GLN A 25 -4.87 13.62 4.68
N ASN A 26 -3.75 13.70 5.40
CA ASN A 26 -3.26 14.93 6.02
C ASN A 26 -2.15 15.63 5.21
N MET A 27 -1.79 15.12 4.03
CA MET A 27 -0.76 15.74 3.20
C MET A 27 -1.31 16.94 2.40
N THR A 28 -0.52 18.00 2.33
CA THR A 28 -0.83 19.16 1.49
C THR A 28 -0.54 18.90 0.01
N LYS A 29 -0.95 19.82 -0.87
CA LYS A 29 -0.67 19.74 -2.31
C LYS A 29 0.83 19.75 -2.61
N GLU A 30 1.59 20.49 -1.82
CA GLU A 30 3.05 20.60 -1.92
C GLU A 30 3.69 19.27 -1.52
N MET A 31 3.24 18.68 -0.40
CA MET A 31 3.74 17.39 0.10
C MET A 31 3.52 16.26 -0.92
N ILE A 32 2.31 16.15 -1.49
CA ILE A 32 2.03 15.09 -2.49
C ILE A 32 2.75 15.30 -3.83
N SER A 33 3.29 16.51 -4.07
CA SER A 33 4.07 16.85 -5.27
C SER A 33 5.57 16.66 -5.08
N LEU A 34 6.03 16.37 -3.86
CA LEU A 34 7.44 16.03 -3.59
C LEU A 34 7.87 14.82 -4.41
N LYS A 35 9.12 14.87 -4.87
CA LYS A 35 9.75 13.83 -5.67
C LYS A 35 10.85 13.13 -4.90
N GLY A 36 11.04 11.85 -5.18
CA GLY A 36 12.13 11.04 -4.66
C GLY A 36 12.55 9.99 -5.67
N THR A 37 13.76 9.47 -5.53
CA THR A 37 14.25 8.36 -6.36
C THR A 37 14.24 7.07 -5.55
N ALA A 38 13.63 6.03 -6.09
CA ALA A 38 13.66 4.67 -5.55
C ALA A 38 13.89 3.68 -6.69
N SER A 39 14.74 2.67 -6.48
CA SER A 39 15.06 1.68 -7.52
C SER A 39 15.45 2.30 -8.88
N ASN A 40 16.22 3.40 -8.85
CA ASN A 40 16.63 4.18 -10.03
C ASN A 40 15.50 4.81 -10.86
N ALA A 41 14.29 4.89 -10.32
CA ALA A 41 13.15 5.59 -10.93
C ALA A 41 12.70 6.76 -10.06
N GLU A 42 12.30 7.86 -10.72
CA GLU A 42 11.71 9.02 -10.06
C GLU A 42 10.23 8.76 -9.76
N PHE A 43 9.82 9.07 -8.54
CA PHE A 43 8.43 8.99 -8.09
C PHE A 43 8.01 10.30 -7.44
N THR A 44 6.71 10.58 -7.51
CA THR A 44 6.08 11.57 -6.62
C THR A 44 5.46 10.86 -5.43
N VAL A 45 5.34 11.54 -4.29
CA VAL A 45 4.58 11.03 -3.13
C VAL A 45 3.16 10.61 -3.54
N ARG A 46 2.51 11.40 -4.41
CA ARG A 46 1.20 11.05 -4.99
C ARG A 46 1.23 9.72 -5.74
N SER A 47 2.23 9.48 -6.59
CA SER A 47 2.30 8.24 -7.38
C SER A 47 2.38 7.00 -6.48
N LEU A 48 3.03 7.09 -5.32
CA LEU A 48 3.12 5.98 -4.37
C LEU A 48 1.75 5.59 -3.81
N ALA A 49 0.86 6.56 -3.53
CA ALA A 49 -0.50 6.26 -3.08
C ALA A 49 -1.27 5.40 -4.10
N PHE A 50 -1.16 5.75 -5.39
CA PHE A 50 -1.78 4.99 -6.48
C PHE A 50 -1.15 3.61 -6.66
N ILE A 51 0.18 3.52 -6.56
CA ILE A 51 0.90 2.24 -6.66
C ILE A 51 0.46 1.29 -5.54
N ILE A 52 0.37 1.77 -4.30
CA ILE A 52 -0.09 0.95 -3.16
C ILE A 52 -1.49 0.38 -3.42
N ALA A 53 -2.45 1.23 -3.82
CA ALA A 53 -3.81 0.79 -4.11
C ALA A 53 -3.88 -0.18 -5.30
N GLY A 54 -3.14 0.10 -6.38
CA GLY A 54 -3.09 -0.78 -7.56
C GLY A 54 -2.45 -2.14 -7.26
N HIS A 55 -1.42 -2.15 -6.42
CA HIS A 55 -0.73 -3.37 -6.00
C HIS A 55 -1.60 -4.26 -5.12
N GLU A 56 -2.36 -3.68 -4.18
CA GLU A 56 -3.38 -4.39 -3.41
C GLU A 56 -4.40 -5.06 -4.34
N LEU A 57 -4.98 -4.30 -5.29
CA LEU A 57 -5.96 -4.82 -6.24
C LEU A 57 -5.41 -5.97 -7.09
N HIS A 58 -4.17 -5.83 -7.58
CA HIS A 58 -3.51 -6.90 -8.33
C HIS A 58 -3.41 -8.19 -7.51
N HIS A 59 -2.97 -8.11 -6.26
CA HIS A 59 -2.84 -9.29 -5.41
C HIS A 59 -4.19 -9.89 -5.01
N MET A 60 -5.22 -9.07 -4.80
CA MET A 60 -6.58 -9.56 -4.58
C MET A 60 -7.10 -10.34 -5.79
N GLN A 61 -6.83 -9.87 -7.02
CA GLN A 61 -7.18 -10.61 -8.23
C GLN A 61 -6.43 -11.94 -8.32
N VAL A 62 -5.14 -11.97 -7.98
CA VAL A 62 -4.35 -13.22 -7.94
C VAL A 62 -4.94 -14.21 -6.93
N ILE A 63 -5.35 -13.75 -5.75
CA ILE A 63 -6.00 -14.58 -4.73
C ILE A 63 -7.29 -15.18 -5.28
N GLN A 64 -8.16 -14.33 -5.84
CA GLN A 64 -9.44 -14.75 -6.42
C GLN A 64 -9.28 -15.70 -7.60
N GLN A 65 -8.25 -15.55 -8.43
CA GLN A 65 -8.09 -16.35 -9.65
C GLN A 65 -7.40 -17.70 -9.40
N LYS A 66 -6.55 -17.80 -8.38
CA LYS A 66 -5.69 -18.97 -8.18
C LYS A 66 -6.02 -19.80 -6.96
N TYR A 67 -6.79 -19.25 -6.01
CA TYR A 67 -6.96 -19.88 -4.69
C TYR A 67 -8.40 -19.88 -4.17
N LEU A 68 -9.34 -19.21 -4.84
CA LEU A 68 -10.78 -19.21 -4.55
C LEU A 68 -11.54 -19.57 -5.82
#